data_AF-A0A7S2C3G5-F1
#
_entry.id   AF-A0A7S2C3G5-F1
#
_cell.length_a   1.000
_cell.length_b   1.000
_cell.length_c   1.000
_cell.angle_alpha   90.00
_cell.angle_beta   90.00
_cell.angle_gamma   90.00
#
_symmetry.space_group_name_H-M   'P 1'
#
loop_
_entity.id
_entity.type
_entity.pdbx_description
1 polymer ?
#
loop_
_entity_poly.entity_id
_entity_poly.type
_entity_poly.pdbx_seq_one_letter_code
_entity_poly.pdbx_strand_id
1 'polypeptide(L)'
;LRLIRVIRLVRILRLIRELRTLVSSISNSLKSLGWTVLLLLLMIYTVSLYITQLVTDHLIASTSQNGQESPHAEDLRRYYGSLAASILSLFQSVTGGLDWDTLTYPLVQEISPWLAVLFAFYIAFAVLAMLNVVTGVFVESVLLSAKADK
;
A
#
# COMPACT_ATOMS: atom_id res chain seq x y z
N LEU A 1 -12.66 -20.19 -32.64
CA LEU A 1 -11.33 -20.34 -33.29
C LEU A 1 -10.19 -19.59 -32.58
N ARG A 2 -10.32 -18.31 -32.19
CA ARG A 2 -9.27 -17.56 -31.45
C ARG A 2 -8.97 -18.13 -30.05
N LEU A 3 -10.00 -18.43 -29.26
CA LEU A 3 -9.89 -19.05 -27.93
C LEU A 3 -9.25 -20.45 -27.93
N ILE A 4 -9.49 -21.25 -28.97
CA ILE A 4 -8.93 -22.61 -29.09
C ILE A 4 -7.41 -22.56 -29.29
N ARG A 5 -6.88 -21.56 -30.00
CA ARG A 5 -5.43 -21.31 -30.11
C ARG A 5 -4.81 -20.94 -28.78
N VAL A 6 -5.46 -20.06 -28.02
CA VAL A 6 -5.00 -19.64 -26.67
C VAL A 6 -4.99 -20.84 -25.72
N ILE A 7 -6.05 -21.65 -25.71
CA ILE A 7 -6.13 -22.88 -24.89
C ILE A 7 -5.04 -23.88 -25.31
N ARG A 8 -4.75 -24.05 -26.60
CA ARG A 8 -3.66 -24.91 -27.09
C ARG A 8 -2.28 -24.41 -26.67
N LEU A 9 -2.03 -23.11 -26.77
CA LEU A 9 -0.79 -22.46 -26.32
C LEU A 9 -0.61 -22.67 -24.81
N VAL A 10 -1.64 -22.42 -24.01
CA VAL A 10 -1.63 -22.68 -22.56
C VAL A 10 -1.39 -24.16 -22.26
N ARG A 11 -1.92 -25.08 -23.08
CA ARG A 11 -1.73 -26.53 -22.92
C ARG A 11 -0.30 -26.99 -23.28
N ILE A 12 0.32 -26.38 -24.29
CA ILE A 12 1.72 -26.60 -24.68
C ILE A 12 2.68 -26.00 -23.65
N LEU A 13 2.35 -24.83 -23.10
CA LEU A 13 3.05 -24.22 -21.97
C LEU A 13 3.03 -25.12 -20.72
N ARG A 14 1.94 -25.85 -20.47
CA ARG A 14 1.86 -26.87 -19.39
C ARG A 14 2.70 -28.13 -19.63
N LEU A 15 3.17 -28.37 -20.86
CA LEU A 15 3.96 -29.55 -21.26
C LEU A 15 5.47 -29.34 -21.09
N ILE A 16 5.92 -28.11 -20.92
CA ILE A 16 7.33 -27.78 -20.67
C ILE A 16 7.57 -27.85 -19.15
N ARG A 17 8.35 -28.84 -18.73
CA ARG A 17 8.66 -29.11 -17.32
C ARG A 17 9.26 -27.88 -16.61
N GLU A 18 10.05 -27.09 -17.32
CA GLU A 18 10.63 -25.83 -16.82
C GLU A 18 9.58 -24.76 -16.55
N LEU A 19 8.58 -24.63 -17.42
CA LEU A 19 7.49 -23.67 -17.23
C LEU A 19 6.61 -24.04 -16.04
N ARG A 20 6.42 -25.34 -15.76
CA ARG A 20 5.71 -25.81 -14.56
C ARG A 20 6.49 -25.46 -13.29
N THR A 21 7.81 -25.58 -13.30
CA THR A 21 8.66 -25.18 -12.16
C THR A 21 8.61 -23.67 -11.95
N LEU A 22 8.68 -22.87 -13.01
CA LEU A 22 8.54 -21.41 -12.94
C LEU A 22 7.15 -20.99 -12.42
N VAL A 23 6.07 -21.54 -12.98
CA VAL A 23 4.69 -21.25 -12.53
C VAL A 23 4.46 -21.70 -11.08
N SER A 24 5.01 -22.84 -10.67
CA SER A 24 4.92 -23.30 -9.28
C SER A 24 5.69 -22.42 -8.31
N SER A 25 6.83 -21.88 -8.73
CA SER A 25 7.65 -20.95 -7.95
C SER A 25 6.87 -19.63 -7.81
N ILE A 26 6.48 -19.01 -8.94
CA ILE A 26 5.65 -17.80 -8.98
C ILE A 26 4.37 -17.95 -8.15
N SER A 27 3.67 -19.09 -8.23
CA SER A 27 2.43 -19.32 -7.47
C SER A 27 2.68 -19.39 -5.96
N ASN A 28 3.83 -19.94 -5.53
CA ASN A 28 4.19 -19.98 -4.12
C ASN A 28 4.58 -18.58 -3.62
N SER A 29 5.33 -17.81 -4.41
CA SER A 29 5.62 -16.41 -4.11
C SER A 29 4.35 -15.57 -4.06
N LEU A 30 3.46 -15.67 -5.05
CA LEU A 30 2.17 -14.96 -5.07
C LEU A 30 1.31 -15.23 -3.83
N LYS A 31 1.35 -16.44 -3.25
CA LYS A 31 0.65 -16.72 -1.98
C LYS A 31 1.24 -15.93 -0.82
N SER A 32 2.56 -15.90 -0.68
CA SER A 32 3.23 -15.13 0.37
C SER A 32 3.07 -13.61 0.16
N LEU A 33 3.14 -13.16 -1.10
CA LEU A 33 2.86 -11.78 -1.50
C LEU A 33 1.42 -11.39 -1.18
N GLY A 34 0.45 -12.28 -1.44
CA GLY A 34 -0.96 -12.04 -1.14
C GLY A 34 -1.21 -11.74 0.34
N TRP A 35 -0.59 -12.49 1.25
CA TRP A 35 -0.66 -12.20 2.68
C TRP A 35 0.00 -10.88 3.06
N THR A 36 1.14 -10.55 2.44
CA THR A 36 1.84 -9.29 2.69
C THR A 36 1.01 -8.08 2.21
N VAL A 37 0.43 -8.17 1.02
CA VAL A 37 -0.48 -7.15 0.48
C VAL A 37 -1.73 -7.02 1.34
N LEU A 38 -2.32 -8.13 1.78
CA LEU A 38 -3.49 -8.11 2.67
C LEU A 38 -3.17 -7.40 3.99
N LEU A 39 -2.01 -7.69 4.59
CA LEU A 39 -1.55 -7.06 5.81
C LEU A 39 -1.31 -5.55 5.60
N LEU A 40 -0.72 -5.17 4.47
CA LEU A 40 -0.52 -3.78 4.09
C LEU A 40 -1.87 -3.04 3.94
N LEU A 41 -2.85 -3.64 3.26
CA LEU A 41 -4.20 -3.07 3.10
C LEU A 41 -4.93 -2.91 4.44
N LEU A 42 -4.81 -3.89 5.35
CA LEU A 42 -5.40 -3.81 6.68
C LEU A 42 -4.75 -2.69 7.51
N MET A 43 -3.43 -2.54 7.42
CA MET A 43 -2.73 -1.42 8.05
C MET A 43 -3.19 -0.08 7.48
N ILE A 44 -3.27 0.06 6.16
CA ILE A 44 -3.78 1.29 5.52
C ILE A 44 -5.19 1.59 6.02
N TYR A 45 -6.08 0.61 6.05
CA TYR A 45 -7.45 0.78 6.51
C TYR A 45 -7.53 1.27 7.96
N THR A 46 -6.80 0.63 8.87
CA THR A 46 -6.81 0.97 10.31
C THR A 46 -6.24 2.35 10.58
N VAL A 47 -5.09 2.71 9.98
CA VAL A 47 -4.50 4.04 10.10
C VAL A 47 -5.39 5.11 9.46
N SER A 48 -5.97 4.82 8.30
CA SER A 48 -6.92 5.73 7.63
C SER A 48 -8.13 6.01 8.49
N LEU A 49 -8.71 4.97 9.08
CA LEU A 49 -9.88 5.11 9.96
C LEU A 49 -9.54 6.00 11.17
N TYR A 50 -8.41 5.75 11.81
CA TYR A 50 -7.94 6.54 12.94
C TYR A 50 -7.76 8.02 12.59
N ILE A 51 -7.02 8.33 11.51
CA ILE A 51 -6.78 9.72 11.08
C ILE A 51 -8.09 10.39 10.65
N THR A 52 -8.96 9.70 9.91
CA THR A 52 -10.25 10.25 9.47
C THR A 52 -11.11 10.67 10.65
N GLN A 53 -11.19 9.83 11.69
CA GLN A 53 -11.95 10.15 12.91
C GLN A 53 -11.37 11.37 13.60
N LEU A 54 -10.04 11.39 13.79
CA LEU A 54 -9.34 12.48 14.45
C LEU A 54 -9.52 13.83 13.72
N VAL A 55 -9.39 13.82 12.40
CA VAL A 55 -9.60 15.02 11.56
C VAL A 55 -11.06 15.46 11.60
N THR A 56 -12.01 14.52 11.55
CA THR A 56 -13.44 14.83 11.62
C THR A 56 -13.79 15.51 12.94
N ASP A 57 -13.32 14.96 14.06
CA ASP A 57 -13.55 15.52 15.39
C ASP A 57 -12.95 16.94 15.52
N HIS A 58 -11.73 17.13 14.99
CA HIS A 58 -11.08 18.44 14.97
C HIS A 58 -11.87 19.46 14.13
N LEU A 59 -12.29 19.11 12.91
CA LEU A 59 -13.06 20.02 12.05
C LEU A 59 -14.42 20.40 12.64
N ILE A 60 -15.10 19.47 13.32
CA ILE A 60 -16.38 19.73 14.00
C ILE A 60 -16.17 20.69 15.19
N ALA A 61 -15.12 20.49 15.99
CA ALA A 61 -14.79 21.34 17.12
C ALA A 61 -14.45 22.78 16.67
N SER A 62 -13.64 22.92 15.63
CA SER A 62 -13.22 24.22 15.08
C SER A 62 -14.39 25.01 14.48
N THR A 63 -15.32 24.32 13.79
CA THR A 63 -16.54 24.94 13.24
C THR A 63 -17.43 25.54 14.33
N SER A 64 -17.47 24.89 15.50
CA SER A 64 -18.35 25.28 16.61
C SER A 64 -17.82 26.46 17.44
N GLN A 65 -16.50 26.69 17.45
CA GLN A 65 -15.89 27.66 18.38
C GLN A 65 -15.76 29.08 17.83
N ASN A 66 -15.51 29.33 16.53
CA ASN A 66 -15.29 30.71 16.06
C ASN A 66 -15.57 30.98 14.56
N GLY A 67 -16.01 30.02 13.75
CA GLY A 67 -16.28 30.22 12.32
C GLY A 67 -15.06 30.62 11.45
N GLN A 68 -13.89 30.86 12.06
CA GLN A 68 -12.62 30.99 11.36
C GLN A 68 -12.12 29.59 11.00
N GLU A 69 -12.13 29.29 9.71
CA GLU A 69 -11.49 28.08 9.20
C GLU A 69 -9.97 28.19 9.37
N SER A 70 -9.37 27.10 9.85
CA SER A 70 -7.92 27.02 9.99
C SER A 70 -7.25 27.06 8.60
N PRO A 71 -6.01 27.58 8.49
CA PRO A 71 -5.29 27.69 7.23
C PRO A 71 -5.14 26.37 6.47
N HIS A 72 -5.15 25.24 7.18
CA HIS A 72 -4.98 23.89 6.62
C HIS A 72 -6.26 23.05 6.62
N ALA A 73 -7.42 23.65 6.93
CA ALA A 73 -8.69 22.93 6.97
C ALA A 73 -9.08 22.34 5.59
N GLU A 74 -8.76 23.01 4.49
CA GLU A 74 -9.01 22.50 3.14
C GLU A 74 -8.16 21.26 2.84
N ASP A 75 -6.88 21.27 3.19
CA ASP A 75 -5.97 20.13 3.01
C ASP A 75 -6.42 18.94 3.86
N LEU A 76 -6.81 19.18 5.12
CA LEU A 76 -7.37 18.15 5.99
C LEU A 76 -8.64 17.52 5.40
N ARG A 77 -9.55 18.33 4.85
CA ARG A 77 -10.76 17.83 4.18
C ARG A 77 -10.42 17.06 2.90
N ARG A 78 -9.47 17.54 2.11
CA ARG A 78 -9.04 16.94 0.85
C ARG A 78 -8.44 15.55 1.05
N TYR A 79 -7.52 15.42 2.00
CA TYR A 79 -6.80 14.16 2.23
C TYR A 79 -7.51 13.22 3.20
N TYR A 80 -8.21 13.77 4.19
CA TYR A 80 -8.76 13.00 5.31
C TYR A 80 -10.25 13.21 5.58
N GLY A 81 -10.97 13.97 4.75
CA GLY A 81 -12.40 14.27 4.95
C GLY A 81 -13.33 13.09 4.74
N SER A 82 -12.85 11.97 4.19
CA SER A 82 -13.59 10.72 4.12
C SER A 82 -12.65 9.53 4.25
N LEU A 83 -13.15 8.39 4.72
CA LEU A 83 -12.35 7.18 4.86
C LEU A 83 -11.71 6.75 3.52
N ALA A 84 -12.45 6.87 2.42
CA ALA A 84 -11.94 6.54 1.09
C ALA A 84 -10.81 7.48 0.65
N ALA A 85 -10.94 8.78 0.91
CA ALA A 85 -9.90 9.76 0.65
C ALA A 85 -8.64 9.49 1.48
N SER A 86 -8.81 9.16 2.77
CA SER A 86 -7.70 8.78 3.66
C SER A 86 -6.97 7.54 3.18
N ILE A 87 -7.71 6.49 2.82
CA ILE A 87 -7.13 5.25 2.27
C ILE A 87 -6.31 5.55 1.01
N LEU A 88 -6.86 6.35 0.09
CA LEU A 88 -6.16 6.73 -1.13
C LEU A 88 -4.91 7.56 -0.84
N SER A 89 -5.00 8.54 0.06
CA SER A 89 -3.88 9.42 0.43
C SER A 89 -2.73 8.62 1.07
N LEU A 90 -3.05 7.72 2.02
CA LEU A 90 -2.05 6.83 2.61
C LEU A 90 -1.44 5.90 1.56
N PHE A 91 -2.25 5.31 0.69
CA PHE A 91 -1.74 4.48 -0.40
C PHE A 91 -0.80 5.26 -1.35
N GLN A 92 -1.16 6.50 -1.69
CA GLN A 92 -0.32 7.40 -2.51
C GLN A 92 1.01 7.72 -1.83
N SER A 93 1.03 7.87 -0.50
CA SER A 93 2.25 8.16 0.27
C SER A 93 3.29 7.03 0.21
N VAL A 94 2.83 5.78 0.08
CA VAL A 94 3.69 4.60 -0.01
C VAL A 94 4.10 4.30 -1.46
N THR A 95 3.23 4.59 -2.42
CA THR A 95 3.46 4.28 -3.84
C THR A 95 4.16 5.39 -4.62
N GLY A 96 4.52 6.50 -3.95
CA GLY A 96 5.19 7.65 -4.58
C GLY A 96 4.23 8.54 -5.38
N GLY A 97 2.93 8.49 -5.09
CA GLY A 97 1.93 9.38 -5.69
C GLY A 97 1.94 10.78 -5.07
N LEU A 98 2.08 10.87 -3.75
CA LEU A 98 2.21 12.12 -3.00
C LEU A 98 3.33 11.99 -1.99
N ASP A 99 4.07 13.08 -1.77
CA ASP A 99 5.05 13.13 -0.69
C ASP A 99 4.36 13.00 0.66
N TRP A 100 4.87 12.11 1.49
CA TRP A 100 4.32 11.88 2.84
C TRP A 100 4.43 13.12 3.74
N ASP A 101 5.38 14.03 3.47
CA ASP A 101 5.50 15.33 4.13
C ASP A 101 4.26 16.21 3.87
N THR A 102 3.83 16.32 2.61
CA THR A 102 2.62 17.06 2.20
C THR A 102 1.36 16.58 2.94
N LEU A 103 1.28 15.29 3.20
CA LEU A 103 0.16 14.67 3.91
C LEU A 103 0.24 14.86 5.43
N THR A 104 1.44 14.80 5.99
CA THR A 104 1.66 14.90 7.43
C THR A 104 1.70 16.34 7.94
N TYR A 105 2.15 17.29 7.14
CA TYR A 105 2.23 18.70 7.49
C TYR A 105 0.92 19.26 8.08
N PRO A 106 -0.25 19.16 7.42
CA PRO A 106 -1.49 19.68 7.98
C PRO A 106 -1.93 18.94 9.27
N LEU A 107 -1.62 17.65 9.42
CA LEU A 107 -1.91 16.90 10.65
C LEU A 107 -1.07 17.40 11.84
N VAL A 108 0.20 17.74 11.59
CA VAL A 108 1.12 18.23 12.61
C VAL A 108 0.77 19.64 13.06
N GLN A 109 0.46 20.52 12.11
CA GLN A 109 0.18 21.93 12.40
C GLN A 109 -1.16 22.11 13.13
N GLU A 110 -2.18 21.33 12.77
CA GLU A 110 -3.54 21.56 13.26
C GLU A 110 -3.94 20.68 14.44
N ILE A 111 -3.38 19.47 14.55
CA ILE A 111 -3.84 18.47 15.51
C ILE A 111 -2.77 18.12 16.53
N SER A 112 -1.67 17.51 16.11
CA SER A 112 -0.61 17.08 17.04
C SER A 112 0.68 16.68 16.32
N PRO A 113 1.86 17.13 16.79
CA PRO A 113 3.16 16.68 16.28
C PRO A 113 3.40 15.17 16.39
N TRP A 114 2.75 14.49 17.33
CA TRP A 114 2.87 13.03 17.49
C TRP A 114 2.34 12.25 16.29
N LEU A 115 1.49 12.85 15.47
CA LEU A 115 1.00 12.24 14.24
C LEU A 115 2.11 12.03 13.21
N ALA A 116 3.16 12.87 13.21
CA ALA A 116 4.34 12.65 12.38
C ALA A 116 5.04 11.34 12.73
N VAL A 117 5.15 11.03 14.03
CA VAL A 117 5.77 9.78 14.51
C VAL A 117 4.95 8.58 14.06
N LEU A 118 3.63 8.63 14.25
CA LEU A 118 2.72 7.57 13.80
C LEU A 118 2.80 7.35 12.29
N PHE A 119 2.82 8.43 11.50
CA PHE A 119 2.93 8.36 10.05
C PHE A 119 4.29 7.83 9.60
N ALA A 120 5.38 8.23 10.26
CA ALA A 120 6.73 7.72 9.98
C ALA A 120 6.83 6.21 10.24
N PHE A 121 6.25 5.71 11.33
CA PHE A 121 6.17 4.26 11.59
C PHE A 121 5.36 3.53 10.50
N TYR A 122 4.23 4.10 10.08
CA TYR A 122 3.43 3.58 8.97
C TYR A 122 4.23 3.49 7.67
N ILE A 123 4.94 4.56 7.28
CA ILE A 123 5.79 4.60 6.08
C ILE A 123 6.92 3.57 6.18
N ALA A 124 7.64 3.53 7.30
CA ALA A 124 8.73 2.58 7.51
C ALA A 124 8.24 1.13 7.38
N PHE A 125 7.12 0.80 8.02
CA PHE A 125 6.53 -0.53 7.92
C PHE A 125 6.08 -0.87 6.50
N ALA A 126 5.41 0.06 5.81
CA ALA A 126 4.93 -0.13 4.45
C ALA A 126 6.09 -0.33 3.45
N VAL A 127 7.16 0.46 3.58
CA VAL A 127 8.37 0.33 2.76
C VAL A 127 9.07 -0.99 3.04
N LEU A 128 9.22 -1.40 4.31
CA LEU A 128 9.80 -2.70 4.65
C LEU A 128 8.95 -3.86 4.11
N ALA A 129 7.63 -3.78 4.19
CA ALA A 129 6.73 -4.77 3.60
C ALA A 129 6.90 -4.85 2.08
N MET A 130 7.02 -3.71 1.39
CA MET A 130 7.28 -3.66 -0.05
C MET A 130 8.67 -4.21 -0.41
N LEU A 131 9.70 -3.90 0.37
CA LEU A 131 11.04 -4.45 0.19
C LEU A 131 11.07 -5.97 0.43
N ASN A 132 10.31 -6.49 1.40
CA ASN A 132 10.15 -7.92 1.61
C ASN A 132 9.52 -8.61 0.40
N VAL A 133 8.55 -7.95 -0.25
CA VAL A 133 7.94 -8.41 -1.51
C VAL A 133 8.99 -8.51 -2.61
N VAL A 134 9.78 -7.46 -2.84
CA VAL A 134 10.82 -7.43 -3.88
C VAL A 134 11.92 -8.44 -3.59
N THR A 135 12.34 -8.53 -2.33
CA THR A 135 13.36 -9.48 -1.87
C THR A 135 12.89 -10.93 -2.09
N GLY A 136 11.62 -11.23 -1.82
CA GLY A 136 11.04 -12.54 -2.10
C GLY A 136 11.14 -12.93 -3.57
N VAL A 137 10.81 -12.02 -4.49
CA VAL A 137 10.93 -12.24 -5.94
C VAL A 137 12.40 -12.40 -6.36
N PHE A 138 13.30 -11.58 -5.80
CA PHE A 138 14.73 -11.64 -6.12
C PHE A 138 15.36 -12.96 -5.66
N VAL A 139 15.09 -13.38 -4.42
CA VAL A 139 15.59 -14.66 -3.87
C VAL A 139 15.10 -15.84 -4.70
N GLU A 140 13.84 -15.81 -5.13
CA GLU A 140 13.29 -16.82 -6.03
C GLU A 140 14.03 -16.88 -7.38
N SER A 141 14.30 -15.71 -7.99
CA SER A 141 15.08 -15.64 -9.23
C SER A 141 16.48 -16.26 -9.06
N VAL A 142 17.17 -15.96 -7.96
CA VAL A 142 18.50 -16.51 -7.67
C VAL A 142 18.45 -18.03 -7.49
N LEU A 143 17.45 -18.55 -6.77
CA LEU A 143 17.28 -19.99 -6.56
C LEU A 143 16.99 -20.77 -7.86
N LEU A 144 16.32 -20.13 -8.82
CA LEU A 144 16.08 -20.71 -10.15
C LEU A 144 17.36 -20.77 -10.97
N SER A 145 18.15 -19.69 -11.01
CA SER A 145 19.45 -19.66 -11.70
C SER A 145 20.43 -20.68 -11.13
N ALA A 146 20.52 -20.80 -9.80
CA ALA A 146 21.41 -21.75 -9.14
C ALA A 146 21.07 -23.23 -9.40
N LYS A 147 19.82 -23.55 -9.76
CA LYS A 147 19.39 -24.91 -10.13
C LYS A 147 19.65 -25.22 -11.60
N ALA A 148 19.74 -24.21 -12.47
CA ALA A 148 20.05 -24.38 -13.89
C ALA A 148 21.56 -24.59 -14.15
N ASP A 149 22.41 -24.13 -13.23
CA ASP A 149 23.88 -24.28 -13.26
C ASP A 149 24.39 -25.64 -12.74
N LYS A 150 23.49 -26.58 -12.41
CA LYS A 150 23.80 -27.96 -12.00
C LYS A 150 23.30 -28.96 -13.03
#